data_AF-A0A2V8QYT8-F1
#
_entry.id   AF-A0A2V8QYT8-F1
#
_cell.length_a   1.000
_cell.length_b   1.000
_cell.length_c   1.000
_cell.angle_alpha   90.00
_cell.angle_beta   90.00
_cell.angle_gamma   90.00
#
_symmetry.space_group_name_H-M   'P 1'
#
loop_
_entity.id
_entity.type
_entity.pdbx_description
1 polymer ?
#
loop_
_entity_poly.entity_id
_entity_poly.type
_entity_poly.pdbx_seq_one_letter_code
_entity_poly.pdbx_strand_id
1 'polypeptide(L)' 'MQSIFGPDGLISKVHPEYEHRPGQIQMAEAVLRAFDQKHHLIVEAGTGTGKTLAYLVPAIAAACGSGARVIISTGTK' A
#
# COMPACT_ATOMS: atom_id res chain seq x y z
N MET A 1 4.14 -6.58 -5.25
CA MET A 1 2.75 -6.27 -4.82
C MET A 1 1.67 -6.79 -5.81
N GLN A 2 2.07 -7.31 -6.97
CA GLN A 2 1.19 -7.88 -8.00
C GLN A 2 0.22 -8.97 -7.48
N SER A 3 0.64 -9.84 -6.57
CA SER A 3 -0.22 -10.90 -6.02
C SER A 3 -1.36 -10.38 -5.13
N ILE A 4 -1.29 -9.12 -4.68
CA ILE A 4 -2.30 -8.51 -3.80
C ILE A 4 -3.20 -7.57 -4.60
N PHE A 5 -2.59 -6.64 -5.34
CA PHE A 5 -3.28 -5.57 -6.07
C PHE A 5 -3.31 -5.79 -7.59
N GLY A 6 -2.80 -6.90 -8.12
CA GLY A 6 -2.91 -7.20 -9.55
C GLY A 6 -4.36 -7.50 -9.97
N PRO A 7 -4.63 -7.62 -11.29
CA PRO A 7 -5.95 -7.96 -11.81
C PRO A 7 -6.56 -9.24 -11.19
N ASP A 8 -5.73 -10.25 -10.92
CA ASP A 8 -6.12 -11.51 -10.26
C ASP A 8 -5.56 -11.64 -8.82
N GLY A 9 -5.24 -10.51 -8.21
CA GLY A 9 -4.67 -10.44 -6.86
C GLY A 9 -5.67 -10.78 -5.75
N LEU A 10 -5.17 -10.86 -4.51
CA LEU A 10 -6.02 -11.16 -3.35
C LEU A 10 -7.18 -10.18 -3.19
N ILE A 11 -6.96 -8.88 -3.45
CA ILE A 11 -8.02 -7.87 -3.29
C ILE A 11 -9.10 -8.02 -4.35
N SER A 12 -8.74 -8.32 -5.61
CA SER A 12 -9.75 -8.49 -6.67
C SER A 12 -10.68 -9.68 -6.42
N LYS A 13 -10.21 -10.70 -5.69
CA LYS A 13 -11.00 -11.87 -5.31
C LYS A 13 -12.02 -11.62 -4.19
N VAL A 14 -11.78 -10.61 -3.34
CA VAL A 14 -12.61 -10.35 -2.14
C VAL A 14 -13.38 -9.04 -2.20
N HIS A 15 -13.03 -8.15 -3.12
CA HIS A 15 -13.68 -6.86 -3.31
C HIS A 15 -14.25 -6.77 -4.73
N PRO A 16 -15.55 -7.07 -4.95
CA PRO A 16 -16.15 -7.18 -6.28
C PRO A 16 -15.98 -5.95 -7.18
N GLU A 17 -15.94 -4.76 -6.60
CA GLU A 17 -15.75 -3.49 -7.33
C GLU A 17 -14.27 -3.07 -7.41
N TYR A 18 -13.35 -4.00 -7.16
CA TYR A 18 -11.93 -3.69 -7.27
C TYR A 18 -11.55 -3.46 -8.74
N GLU A 19 -10.82 -2.37 -8.95
CA GLU A 19 -10.24 -2.03 -10.24
C GLU A 19 -8.72 -1.98 -10.06
N HIS A 20 -8.02 -2.73 -10.93
CA HIS A 20 -6.57 -2.73 -10.98
C HIS A 20 -6.05 -1.34 -11.39
N ARG A 21 -5.20 -0.75 -10.54
CA ARG A 21 -4.60 0.56 -10.77
C ARG A 21 -3.09 0.45 -10.68
N PRO A 22 -2.33 0.63 -11.79
CA PRO A 22 -0.87 0.52 -11.77
C PRO A 22 -0.21 1.43 -10.72
N GLY A 23 -0.74 2.65 -10.52
CA GLY A 23 -0.25 3.58 -9.50
C GLY A 23 -0.39 3.06 -8.06
N GLN A 24 -1.39 2.23 -7.77
CA GLN A 24 -1.56 1.60 -6.46
C GLN A 24 -0.41 0.63 -6.16
N ILE A 25 -0.03 -0.18 -7.15
CA ILE A 25 1.08 -1.13 -7.06
C ILE A 25 2.41 -0.37 -6.91
N GLN A 26 2.63 0.63 -7.76
CA GLN A 26 3.85 1.45 -7.72
C GLN A 26 4.04 2.12 -6.35
N MET A 27 2.97 2.72 -5.80
CA MET A 27 2.99 3.31 -4.47
C MET A 27 3.26 2.26 -3.39
N ALA A 28 2.57 1.11 -3.42
CA ALA A 28 2.75 0.06 -2.42
C ALA A 28 4.17 -0.51 -2.40
N GLU A 29 4.78 -0.68 -3.58
CA GLU A 29 6.15 -1.15 -3.69
C GLU A 29 7.16 -0.09 -3.26
N ALA A 30 6.92 1.19 -3.55
CA ALA A 30 7.73 2.28 -3.03
C ALA A 30 7.69 2.34 -1.50
N VAL A 31 6.50 2.22 -0.90
CA VAL A 31 6.33 2.20 0.56
C VAL A 31 7.06 0.99 1.18
N LEU A 32 6.92 -0.20 0.59
CA LEU A 32 7.62 -1.40 1.08
C LEU A 32 9.14 -1.22 1.05
N ARG A 33 9.69 -0.68 -0.06
CA ARG A 33 11.13 -0.38 -0.17
C ARG A 33 11.59 0.64 0.86
N ALA A 34 10.77 1.67 1.13
CA ALA A 34 11.10 2.68 2.13
C ALA A 34 11.19 2.10 3.55
N PHE A 35 10.32 1.15 3.90
CA PHE A 35 10.43 0.40 5.15
C PHE A 35 11.70 -0.45 5.21
N ASP A 36 11.98 -1.23 4.15
CA ASP A 36 13.15 -2.12 4.08
C ASP A 36 14.47 -1.34 4.18
N GLN A 37 14.59 -0.24 3.44
CA GLN A 37 15.78 0.60 3.36
C GLN A 37 15.84 1.69 4.44
N LYS A 38 14.82 1.80 5.29
CA LYS A 38 14.72 2.79 6.38
C LYS A 38 14.93 4.24 5.92
N HIS A 39 14.34 4.63 4.79
CA HIS A 39 14.41 6.00 4.28
C HIS A 39 13.03 6.66 4.25
N HIS A 40 13.02 8.00 4.17
CA HIS A 40 11.80 8.75 3.95
C HIS A 40 11.33 8.64 2.51
N LEU A 41 10.01 8.60 2.30
CA LEU A 41 9.39 8.57 0.99
C LEU A 41 8.27 9.62 0.95
N ILE A 42 8.27 10.41 -0.13
CA ILE A 42 7.18 11.32 -0.46
C ILE A 42 6.49 10.75 -1.69
N VAL A 43 5.16 10.61 -1.63
CA VAL A 43 4.33 10.15 -2.76
C VAL A 43 3.20 11.14 -2.97
N GLU A 44 3.05 11.61 -4.20
CA GLU A 44 1.82 12.24 -4.66
C GLU A 44 0.92 11.18 -5.28
N ALA A 45 -0.26 11.00 -4.71
CA ALA A 45 -1.24 10.03 -5.20
C ALA A 45 -2.60 10.72 -5.37
N GLY A 46 -3.08 10.76 -6.62
CA GLY A 46 -4.37 11.34 -6.96
C GLY A 46 -5.54 10.61 -6.29
N THR A 47 -6.70 11.27 -6.24
CA THR A 47 -7.96 10.67 -5.78
C THR A 47 -8.27 9.42 -6.60
N GLY A 48 -8.83 8.38 -5.97
CA GLY A 48 -9.14 7.11 -6.65
C GLY A 48 -7.97 6.15 -6.83
N THR A 49 -6.71 6.55 -6.57
CA THR A 49 -5.53 5.66 -6.67
C THR A 49 -5.56 4.46 -5.69
N GLY A 50 -6.45 4.45 -4.70
CA GLY A 50 -6.45 3.43 -3.64
C GLY A 50 -5.30 3.61 -2.65
N LYS A 51 -4.87 4.88 -2.43
CA LYS A 51 -3.72 5.27 -1.60
C LYS A 51 -3.73 4.66 -0.19
N THR A 52 -4.92 4.53 0.42
CA THR A 52 -5.08 3.95 1.76
C THR A 52 -4.59 2.51 1.82
N LEU A 53 -5.07 1.64 0.92
CA LEU A 53 -4.58 0.27 0.87
C LEU A 53 -3.10 0.20 0.42
N ALA A 54 -2.70 1.11 -0.47
CA ALA A 54 -1.33 1.16 -0.97
C ALA A 54 -0.30 1.43 0.13
N TYR A 55 -0.61 2.23 1.16
CA TYR A 55 0.29 2.37 2.32
C TYR A 55 0.01 1.35 3.43
N LEU A 56 -1.24 0.88 3.63
CA LEU A 56 -1.57 -0.03 4.73
C LEU A 56 -1.01 -1.44 4.54
N VAL A 57 -1.17 -2.03 3.35
CA VAL A 57 -0.72 -3.40 3.10
C VAL A 57 0.79 -3.58 3.31
N PRO A 58 1.67 -2.77 2.70
CA PRO A 58 3.10 -2.88 2.98
C PRO A 58 3.47 -2.49 4.41
N ALA A 59 2.76 -1.57 5.05
CA ALA A 59 2.97 -1.24 6.47
C ALA A 59 2.68 -2.43 7.40
N ILE A 60 1.59 -3.16 7.17
CA ILE A 60 1.25 -4.38 7.92
C ILE A 60 2.33 -5.46 7.68
N ALA A 61 2.73 -5.67 6.42
CA ALA A 61 3.79 -6.62 6.10
C ALA A 61 5.11 -6.30 6.82
N ALA A 62 5.51 -5.02 6.83
CA ALA A 62 6.69 -4.55 7.56
C ALA A 62 6.55 -4.76 9.07
N ALA A 63 5.41 -4.37 9.66
CA ALA A 63 5.12 -4.53 11.09
C ALA A 63 5.18 -6.01 11.53
N CYS A 64 4.57 -6.91 10.77
CA CYS A 64 4.60 -8.35 11.03
C CYS A 64 6.01 -8.94 10.87
N GLY A 65 6.76 -8.51 9.85
CA GLY A 65 8.11 -9.01 9.58
C GLY A 65 9.16 -8.58 10.61
N SER A 66 9.03 -7.38 11.17
CA SER A 66 10.02 -6.84 12.13
C SER A 66 9.55 -6.80 13.58
N GLY A 67 8.28 -7.14 13.86
CA GLY A 67 7.66 -6.96 15.18
C GLY A 67 7.53 -5.50 15.62
N ALA A 68 7.63 -4.54 14.68
CA ALA A 68 7.60 -3.12 14.97
C ALA A 68 6.16 -2.55 14.91
N ARG A 69 5.94 -1.44 15.61
CA ARG A 69 4.68 -0.69 15.55
C ARG A 69 4.73 0.31 14.39
N VAL A 70 3.68 0.33 13.56
CA VAL A 70 3.47 1.38 12.56
C VAL A 70 2.38 2.34 13.04
N ILE A 71 2.63 3.64 12.91
CA ILE A 71 1.67 4.70 13.22
C ILE A 71 1.22 5.34 11.89
N ILE A 72 -0.08 5.39 11.68
CA ILE A 72 -0.69 6.09 10.55
C ILE A 72 -1.31 7.38 11.08
N SER A 73 -0.82 8.52 10.58
CA SER A 73 -1.42 9.83 10.84
C SER A 73 -2.15 10.28 9.59
N THR A 74 -3.40 10.70 9.74
CA THR A 74 -4.21 11.23 8.64
C THR A 74 -4.75 12.58 9.04
N GLY A 75 -4.72 13.53 8.10
CA GLY A 75 -5.50 14.76 8.23
C GLY A 75 -6.95 14.46 7.89
N THR A 76 -7.85 14.59 8.85
CA THR A 76 -9.29 14.70 8.59
C THR A 76 -9.67 16.17 8.48
N LYS A 77 -10.71 16.48 7.69
CA LYS A 77 -11.45 17.75 7.84
C LYS A 77 -12.38 17.66 9.05
#